data_AF-A0A4V1ZKU1-F1
#
_entry.id   AF-A0A4V1ZKU1-F1
#
_cell.length_a   1.000
_cell.length_b   1.000
_cell.length_c   1.000
_cell.angle_alpha   90.00
_cell.angle_beta   90.00
_cell.angle_gamma   90.00
#
_symmetry.space_group_name_H-M   'P 1'
#
loop_
_entity.id
_entity.type
_entity.pdbx_description
1 polymer ?
#
loop_
_entity_poly.entity_id
_entity_poly.type
_entity_poly.pdbx_seq_one_letter_code
_entity_poly.pdbx_strand_id
1 'polypeptide(L)'
;MKPYSPIRDALWLFSVALFALNKIWIKPNFSGAFWHSSLNDVLCLPVWMPIMVWLFARLRLRDASPPRPLEIVVCWLFWSFVFEVVMPNTTTFGGFSAGDPMDVLAYGVGGVVGFAWWEHLRQKKVKAT
;
A
#
# COMPACT_ATOMS: atom_id res chain seq x y z
N MET A 1 -1.42 -24.70 -8.90
CA MET A 1 -1.61 -23.62 -7.89
C MET A 1 -2.02 -22.33 -8.59
N LYS A 2 -3.05 -21.62 -8.11
CA LYS A 2 -3.44 -20.33 -8.71
C LYS A 2 -2.48 -19.21 -8.28
N PRO A 3 -1.98 -18.38 -9.20
CA PRO A 3 -1.09 -17.27 -8.86
C PRO A 3 -1.80 -16.25 -7.97
N TYR A 4 -1.06 -15.63 -7.05
CA TYR A 4 -1.50 -14.45 -6.31
C TYR A 4 -1.92 -13.34 -7.30
N SER A 5 -3.02 -12.67 -6.99
CA SER A 5 -3.59 -11.62 -7.82
C SER A 5 -4.27 -10.58 -6.93
N PRO A 6 -4.06 -9.27 -7.15
CA PRO A 6 -4.66 -8.21 -6.35
C PRO A 6 -6.19 -8.31 -6.32
N ILE A 7 -6.81 -8.68 -7.44
CA ILE A 7 -8.28 -8.84 -7.56
C ILE A 7 -8.86 -9.94 -6.66
N ARG A 8 -8.02 -10.79 -6.08
CA ARG A 8 -8.42 -11.85 -5.13
C ARG A 8 -8.01 -11.51 -3.69
N ASP A 9 -7.33 -10.41 -3.49
CA ASP A 9 -6.91 -9.96 -2.18
C ASP A 9 -7.96 -8.99 -1.62
N ALA A 10 -8.67 -9.43 -0.58
CA ALA A 10 -9.72 -8.64 0.04
C ALA A 10 -9.17 -7.35 0.67
N LEU A 11 -7.94 -7.36 1.21
CA LEU A 11 -7.34 -6.15 1.78
C LEU A 11 -7.06 -5.12 0.67
N TRP A 12 -6.56 -5.58 -0.47
CA TRP A 12 -6.34 -4.70 -1.62
C TRP A 12 -7.65 -4.08 -2.12
N LEU A 13 -8.67 -4.91 -2.34
CA LEU A 13 -9.99 -4.45 -2.81
C LEU A 13 -10.60 -3.44 -1.84
N PHE A 14 -10.56 -3.74 -0.54
CA PHE A 14 -11.04 -2.85 0.50
C PHE A 14 -10.26 -1.53 0.50
N SER A 15 -8.93 -1.58 0.40
CA SER A 15 -8.08 -0.38 0.43
C SER A 15 -8.30 0.51 -0.78
N VAL A 16 -8.45 -0.06 -1.97
CA VAL A 16 -8.80 0.68 -3.19
C VAL A 16 -10.19 1.30 -3.09
N ALA A 17 -11.17 0.54 -2.60
CA ALA A 17 -12.53 1.04 -2.42
C ALA A 17 -12.57 2.19 -1.40
N LEU A 18 -11.85 2.05 -0.28
CA LEU A 18 -11.78 3.08 0.76
C LEU A 18 -11.02 4.32 0.27
N PHE A 19 -9.95 4.16 -0.50
CA PHE A 19 -9.25 5.28 -1.13
C PHE A 19 -10.16 6.05 -2.09
N ALA A 20 -10.90 5.34 -2.95
CA ALA A 20 -11.85 5.95 -3.88
C ALA A 20 -12.98 6.66 -3.13
N LEU A 21 -13.56 6.02 -2.11
CA LEU A 21 -14.59 6.61 -1.25
C LEU A 21 -14.08 7.85 -0.53
N ASN A 22 -12.85 7.80 -0.01
CA ASN A 22 -12.24 8.94 0.68
C ASN A 22 -12.11 10.14 -0.27
N LYS A 23 -11.62 9.89 -1.48
CA LYS A 23 -11.36 10.95 -2.47
C LYS A 23 -12.65 11.54 -3.08
N ILE A 24 -13.64 10.70 -3.37
CA ILE A 24 -14.86 11.12 -4.09
C ILE A 24 -15.94 11.65 -3.13
N TRP A 25 -16.05 11.10 -1.93
CA TRP A 25 -17.17 11.38 -1.05
C TRP A 25 -16.78 11.90 0.33
N ILE A 26 -15.78 11.30 1.00
CA ILE A 26 -15.46 11.73 2.38
C ILE A 26 -14.81 13.11 2.38
N LYS A 27 -13.75 13.34 1.59
CA LYS A 27 -13.07 14.63 1.55
C LYS A 27 -14.00 15.81 1.23
N PRO A 28 -14.92 15.72 0.23
CA PRO A 28 -15.85 16.82 -0.05
C PRO A 28 -16.90 17.07 1.03
N ASN A 29 -17.26 16.06 1.84
CA ASN A 29 -18.41 16.16 2.76
C ASN A 29 -18.01 16.24 4.25
N PHE A 30 -16.77 15.93 4.62
CA PHE A 30 -16.34 15.86 6.02
C PHE A 30 -15.05 16.62 6.27
N SER A 31 -15.09 17.67 7.08
CA SER A 31 -13.90 18.42 7.51
C SER A 31 -13.19 17.73 8.69
N GLY A 32 -12.41 16.69 8.41
CA GLY A 32 -11.53 16.06 9.41
C GLY A 32 -10.10 15.90 8.89
N ALA A 33 -9.12 16.28 9.73
CA ALA A 33 -7.70 16.23 9.39
C ALA A 33 -7.28 14.82 8.94
N PHE A 34 -7.68 13.78 9.68
CA PHE A 34 -7.37 12.39 9.33
C PHE A 34 -7.83 11.98 7.92
N TRP A 35 -9.05 12.33 7.54
CA TRP A 35 -9.60 11.99 6.21
C TRP A 35 -8.85 12.74 5.09
N HIS A 36 -8.36 13.94 5.40
CA HIS A 36 -7.70 14.84 4.46
C HIS A 36 -6.22 14.56 4.27
N SER A 37 -5.49 14.29 5.36
CA SER A 37 -4.06 13.96 5.33
C SER A 37 -3.87 12.45 5.40
N SER A 38 -4.03 11.84 6.59
CA SER A 38 -3.41 10.54 6.90
C SER A 38 -4.07 9.28 6.34
N LEU A 39 -5.38 9.27 6.04
CA LEU A 39 -6.05 8.04 5.61
C LEU A 39 -5.45 7.47 4.32
N ASN A 40 -5.14 8.34 3.36
CA ASN A 40 -4.57 7.90 2.10
C ASN A 40 -3.15 7.34 2.29
N ASP A 41 -2.41 7.87 3.26
CA ASP A 41 -1.07 7.42 3.58
C ASP A 41 -1.11 6.02 4.20
N VAL A 42 -2.01 5.79 5.15
CA VAL A 42 -2.23 4.43 5.71
C VAL A 42 -2.59 3.42 4.62
N LEU A 43 -3.34 3.83 3.59
CA LEU A 43 -3.74 2.95 2.49
C LEU A 43 -2.66 2.74 1.43
N CYS A 44 -1.58 3.52 1.45
CA CYS A 44 -0.53 3.50 0.44
C CYS A 44 0.04 2.08 0.23
N LEU A 45 0.55 1.46 1.30
CA LEU A 45 1.14 0.12 1.21
C LEU A 45 0.13 -0.98 0.88
N PRO A 46 -1.04 -1.05 1.54
CA PRO A 46 -2.09 -2.00 1.18
C PRO A 46 -2.54 -1.93 -0.29
N VAL A 47 -2.45 -0.77 -0.93
CA VAL A 47 -2.76 -0.59 -2.35
C VAL A 47 -1.57 -0.97 -3.25
N TRP A 48 -0.38 -0.45 -2.98
CA TRP A 48 0.77 -0.60 -3.87
C TRP A 48 1.42 -1.97 -3.79
N MET A 49 1.52 -2.56 -2.60
CA MET A 49 2.24 -3.82 -2.41
C MET A 49 1.66 -4.96 -3.27
N PRO A 50 0.34 -5.23 -3.29
CA PRO A 50 -0.25 -6.25 -4.15
C PRO A 50 0.04 -6.05 -5.64
N ILE A 51 0.04 -4.79 -6.10
CA ILE A 51 0.31 -4.43 -7.50
C ILE A 51 1.77 -4.76 -7.85
N MET A 52 2.72 -4.36 -7.00
CA MET A 52 4.15 -4.60 -7.25
C MET A 52 4.48 -6.09 -7.29
N VAL A 53 4.00 -6.87 -6.31
CA VAL A 53 4.27 -8.32 -6.29
C VAL A 53 3.66 -9.04 -7.47
N TRP A 54 2.46 -8.61 -7.89
CA TRP A 54 1.79 -9.16 -9.05
C TRP A 54 2.55 -8.85 -10.33
N LEU A 55 3.00 -7.60 -10.50
CA LEU A 55 3.81 -7.21 -11.65
C LEU A 55 5.13 -7.99 -11.70
N PHE A 56 5.84 -8.11 -10.57
CA PHE A 56 7.08 -8.89 -10.52
C PHE A 56 6.86 -10.37 -10.80
N ALA A 57 5.74 -10.95 -10.37
CA ALA A 57 5.38 -12.32 -10.72
C ALA A 57 5.07 -12.47 -12.22
N ARG A 58 4.41 -11.48 -12.84
CA ARG A 58 4.13 -11.45 -14.29
C ARG A 58 5.40 -11.33 -15.12
N LEU A 59 6.37 -10.55 -14.64
CA LEU A 59 7.70 -10.38 -15.24
C LEU A 59 8.65 -11.54 -14.92
N ARG A 60 8.19 -12.57 -14.19
CA ARG A 60 8.99 -13.73 -13.76
C ARG A 60 10.20 -13.39 -12.87
N LEU A 61 10.16 -12.24 -12.20
CA LEU A 61 11.18 -11.81 -11.24
C LEU A 61 10.99 -12.45 -9.87
N ARG A 62 9.78 -12.95 -9.60
CA ARG A 62 9.44 -13.70 -8.38
C ARG A 62 8.35 -14.73 -8.66
N ASP A 63 8.07 -15.54 -7.66
CA ASP A 63 6.92 -16.43 -7.62
C ASP A 63 5.61 -15.68 -7.34
N ALA A 64 4.48 -16.28 -7.72
CA ALA A 64 3.15 -15.70 -7.50
C ALA A 64 2.58 -16.00 -6.09
N SER A 65 3.42 -15.87 -5.06
CA SER A 65 3.02 -15.95 -3.65
C SER A 65 2.56 -14.58 -3.12
N PRO A 66 1.86 -14.52 -1.95
CA PRO A 66 1.57 -13.24 -1.29
C PRO A 66 2.84 -12.45 -0.96
N PRO A 67 2.73 -11.14 -0.65
CA PRO A 67 3.87 -10.32 -0.22
C PRO A 67 4.63 -10.94 0.96
N ARG A 68 5.96 -10.94 0.85
CA ARG A 68 6.90 -11.39 1.88
C ARG A 68 7.28 -10.22 2.79
N PRO A 69 7.70 -10.48 4.03
CA PRO A 69 7.97 -9.40 4.99
C PRO A 69 9.04 -8.42 4.51
N LEU A 70 10.12 -8.93 3.89
CA LEU A 70 11.18 -8.10 3.34
C LEU A 70 10.69 -7.20 2.19
N GLU A 71 9.77 -7.69 1.36
CA GLU A 71 9.22 -6.91 0.25
C GLU A 71 8.34 -5.76 0.75
N ILE A 72 7.63 -5.96 1.86
CA ILE A 72 6.85 -4.91 2.53
C ILE A 72 7.80 -3.84 3.07
N VAL A 73 8.90 -4.23 3.72
CA VAL A 73 9.91 -3.27 4.21
C VAL A 73 10.55 -2.49 3.07
N VAL A 74 10.93 -3.17 1.97
CA VAL A 74 11.50 -2.50 0.80
C VAL A 74 10.48 -1.55 0.17
N CYS A 75 9.22 -1.97 0.02
CA CYS A 75 8.14 -1.13 -0.50
C CYS A 75 7.88 0.09 0.39
N TRP A 76 7.90 -0.10 1.72
CA TRP A 76 7.78 0.98 2.70
C TRP A 76 8.88 2.01 2.50
N LEU A 77 10.15 1.59 2.56
CA LEU A 77 11.29 2.48 2.42
C LEU A 77 11.31 3.17 1.05
N PHE A 78 10.95 2.45 -0.01
CA PHE A 78 10.87 2.99 -1.36
C PHE A 78 9.83 4.11 -1.45
N TRP A 79 8.60 3.88 -1.00
CA TRP A 79 7.55 4.90 -1.08
C TRP A 79 7.77 6.05 -0.10
N SER A 80 8.30 5.78 1.10
CA SER A 80 8.75 6.83 2.02
C SER A 80 9.78 7.73 1.36
N PHE A 81 10.80 7.17 0.72
CA PHE A 81 11.79 7.97 0.01
C PHE A 81 11.20 8.75 -1.17
N VAL A 82 10.32 8.13 -1.95
CA VAL A 82 9.68 8.78 -3.10
C VAL A 82 8.81 9.96 -2.66
N PHE A 83 7.97 9.80 -1.63
CA PHE A 83 7.06 10.85 -1.19
C PHE A 83 7.75 11.93 -0.34
N GLU A 84 8.75 11.59 0.47
CA GLU A 84 9.41 12.56 1.33
C GLU A 84 10.56 13.30 0.65
N VAL A 85 11.26 12.63 -0.26
CA VAL A 85 12.51 13.17 -0.84
C VAL A 85 12.34 13.48 -2.33
N VAL A 86 11.77 12.57 -3.11
CA VAL A 86 11.74 12.76 -4.57
C VAL A 86 10.64 13.74 -4.97
N MET A 87 9.39 13.49 -4.55
CA MET A 87 8.23 14.29 -4.95
C MET A 87 8.37 15.78 -4.56
N PRO A 88 8.73 16.15 -3.31
CA PRO A 88 8.80 17.54 -2.89
C PRO A 88 9.92 18.32 -3.60
N ASN A 89 11.00 17.65 -3.98
CA ASN A 89 12.16 18.26 -4.62
C ASN A 89 12.08 18.30 -6.16
N THR A 90 10.99 17.84 -6.75
CA THR A 90 10.79 17.92 -8.22
C THR A 90 9.93 19.12 -8.58
N THR A 91 10.35 19.88 -9.60
CA THR A 91 9.64 21.09 -10.06
C THR A 91 8.22 20.82 -10.57
N THR A 92 7.95 19.59 -11.02
CA THR A 92 6.63 19.18 -11.53
C THR A 92 5.70 18.68 -10.42
N PHE A 93 6.23 18.08 -9.35
CA PHE A 93 5.42 17.42 -8.31
C PHE A 93 5.53 18.04 -6.91
N GLY A 94 6.38 19.05 -6.72
CA GLY A 94 6.61 19.70 -5.42
C GLY A 94 5.38 20.38 -4.82
N GLY A 95 4.33 20.64 -5.62
CA GLY A 95 3.04 21.13 -5.12
C GLY A 95 2.06 20.04 -4.64
N PHE A 96 2.36 18.76 -4.86
CA PHE A 96 1.47 17.64 -4.53
C PHE A 96 1.82 16.94 -3.21
N SER A 97 2.99 17.20 -2.64
CA SER A 97 3.46 16.59 -1.38
C SER A 97 4.45 17.54 -0.70
N ALA A 98 4.18 17.85 0.56
CA ALA A 98 5.15 18.44 1.47
C ALA A 98 5.73 17.28 2.27
N GLY A 99 7.06 17.18 2.40
CA GLY A 99 7.67 16.14 3.20
C GLY A 99 7.26 16.28 4.66
N ASP A 100 6.40 15.37 5.13
CA ASP A 100 6.00 15.23 6.52
C ASP A 100 6.44 13.84 7.00
N PRO A 101 7.46 13.75 7.88
CA PRO A 101 7.91 12.47 8.43
C PRO A 101 6.79 11.65 9.09
N MET A 102 5.65 12.25 9.46
CA MET A 102 4.49 11.50 9.96
C MET A 102 3.82 10.64 8.89
N ASP A 103 3.95 11.00 7.62
CA ASP A 103 3.45 10.20 6.51
C ASP A 103 4.21 8.87 6.41
N VAL A 104 5.51 8.86 6.74
CA VAL A 104 6.31 7.63 6.84
C VAL A 104 5.75 6.69 7.90
N LEU A 105 5.31 7.20 9.04
CA LEU A 105 4.66 6.40 10.08
C LEU A 105 3.30 5.89 9.61
N ALA A 106 2.50 6.71 8.93
CA ALA A 106 1.21 6.30 8.37
C ALA A 106 1.38 5.18 7.33
N TYR A 107 2.34 5.31 6.42
CA TYR A 107 2.75 4.25 5.49
C TYR A 107 3.12 2.96 6.25
N GLY A 108 3.89 3.10 7.33
CA GLY A 108 4.31 2.00 8.19
C GLY A 108 3.12 1.25 8.82
N VAL A 109 2.12 1.97 9.32
CA VAL A 109 0.88 1.36 9.87
C VAL A 109 0.18 0.54 8.80
N GLY A 110 0.04 1.08 7.58
CA GLY A 110 -0.49 0.33 6.44
C GLY A 110 0.31 -0.94 6.13
N GLY A 111 1.64 -0.84 6.20
CA GLY A 111 2.56 -1.97 6.03
C GLY A 111 2.38 -3.07 7.09
N VAL A 112 2.21 -2.70 8.37
CA VAL A 112 1.99 -3.64 9.47
C VAL A 112 0.66 -4.37 9.32
N VAL A 113 -0.42 -3.64 8.99
CA VAL A 113 -1.74 -4.25 8.73
C VAL A 113 -1.65 -5.21 7.55
N GLY A 114 -0.99 -4.79 6.46
CA GLY A 114 -0.72 -5.63 5.31
C GLY A 114 0.06 -6.90 5.69
N PHE A 115 1.15 -6.76 6.45
CA PHE A 115 1.96 -7.88 6.92
C PHE A 115 1.12 -8.92 7.67
N ALA A 116 0.33 -8.50 8.65
CA ALA A 116 -0.52 -9.40 9.44
C ALA A 116 -1.52 -10.16 8.54
N TRP A 117 -2.13 -9.46 7.60
CA TRP A 117 -3.07 -10.04 6.64
C TRP A 117 -2.40 -11.06 5.70
N TRP A 118 -1.28 -10.70 5.08
CA TRP A 118 -0.61 -11.58 4.11
C TRP A 118 0.12 -12.75 4.77
N GLU A 119 0.57 -12.60 6.02
CA GLU A 119 1.06 -13.71 6.83
C GLU A 119 -0.05 -14.72 7.11
N HIS A 120 -1.24 -14.26 7.52
CA HIS A 120 -2.41 -15.13 7.70
C HIS A 120 -2.78 -15.89 6.42
N LEU A 121 -2.77 -15.22 5.27
CA LEU A 121 -3.02 -15.86 3.98
C LEU A 121 -1.96 -16.92 3.62
N ARG A 122 -0.69 -16.67 3.95
CA ARG A 122 0.40 -17.65 3.76
C ARG A 122 0.21 -18.88 4.65
N GLN A 123 -0.10 -18.69 5.93
CA GLN A 123 -0.33 -19.79 6.86
C GLN A 123 -1.53 -20.65 6.47
N LYS A 124 -2.62 -20.04 6.00
CA LYS A 124 -3.78 -20.77 5.46
C LYS A 124 -3.41 -21.63 4.25
N LYS A 125 -2.54 -21.14 3.36
CA LYS A 125 -2.05 -21.92 2.21
C LYS A 125 -1.24 -23.13 2.67
N VAL A 126 -0.32 -22.96 3.62
CA VAL A 126 0.52 -24.07 4.13
C VAL A 126 -0.35 -25.20 4.69
N LYS A 127 -1.37 -24.88 5.49
CA LYS A 127 -2.28 -25.88 6.09
C LYS A 127 -3.19 -26.62 5.09
N ALA A 128 -3.35 -26.10 3.88
CA ALA A 128 -4.21 -26.69 2.85
C ALA A 128 -3.45 -27.58 1.85
N THR A 129 -2.14 -27.76 2.06
CA THR A 129 -1.22 -28.61 1.29
C THR A 129 -0.82 -29.82 2.12
#